data_AF-A0A1F3N4G9-F1
#
_entry.id   AF-A0A1F3N4G9-F1
#
_cell.length_a   1.000
_cell.length_b   1.000
_cell.length_c   1.000
_cell.angle_alpha   90.00
_cell.angle_beta   90.00
_cell.angle_gamma   90.00
#
_symmetry.space_group_name_H-M   'P 1'
#
loop_
_entity.id
_entity.type
_entity.pdbx_description
1 polymer ?
#
loop_
_entity_poly.entity_id
_entity_poly.type
_entity_poly.pdbx_seq_one_letter_code
_entity_poly.pdbx_strand_id
1 'polypeptide(L)'
;MILMLSLVSCEKEVDLSNLIISSEEPLSYIYWSESSDDILYIIEDPYVSYGLGVSIYTVDITTKENRKIIDIINHAGYIISLTNNKIYYTNCLDPDNKKLYSWDISGQTGELVKDSLVYVTYLSKKYLAYLKNIPNELTPLWTTVLYDLESGSERIIAPGSNNFPLSISPDGSQLLLGVSNKDGLPSLVNTQTGDITDLTLSYYSSACGYHWKEGAVYTMYSDGLECSIKNMRTGNILISLEDLNNGCSCSFNFSPSGQFIYNVNEVRTAQGKLEKSYLNLINTNNLEKTVIDLGDRLVYQVKFSPDETRIAYIGDQNKIYILNL
;
A
#
# COMPACT_ATOMS: atom_id res chain seq x y z
N MET A 1 -28.54 -1.97 -30.14
CA MET A 1 -28.72 -0.65 -29.48
C MET A 1 -27.74 -0.61 -28.32
N ILE A 2 -26.53 -0.10 -28.56
CA ILE A 2 -25.48 0.01 -27.54
C ILE A 2 -25.72 1.36 -26.85
N LEU A 3 -26.14 1.34 -25.59
CA LEU A 3 -26.24 2.53 -24.76
C LEU A 3 -24.82 2.96 -24.41
N MET A 4 -24.30 3.98 -25.08
CA MET A 4 -23.15 4.74 -24.57
C MET A 4 -23.63 5.52 -23.34
N LEU A 5 -23.26 5.05 -22.15
CA LEU A 5 -23.32 5.85 -20.94
C LEU A 5 -22.20 6.89 -21.03
N SER A 6 -22.54 8.15 -21.28
CA SER A 6 -21.56 9.25 -21.20
C SER A 6 -21.19 9.45 -19.74
N LEU A 7 -19.92 9.24 -19.39
CA LEU A 7 -19.37 9.63 -18.11
C LEU A 7 -19.47 11.15 -17.96
N VAL A 8 -20.26 11.60 -16.99
CA VAL A 8 -20.29 13.01 -16.57
C VAL A 8 -19.12 13.21 -15.64
N SER A 9 -18.01 13.77 -16.12
CA SER A 9 -16.91 14.21 -15.28
C SER A 9 -17.26 15.56 -14.66
N CYS A 10 -17.38 15.63 -13.34
CA CYS A 10 -17.44 16.90 -12.61
C CYS A 10 -16.02 17.22 -12.13
N GLU A 11 -15.42 18.27 -12.68
CA GLU A 11 -14.18 18.85 -12.15
C GLU A 11 -14.55 19.67 -10.92
N LYS A 12 -14.06 19.26 -9.74
CA LYS A 12 -14.25 19.99 -8.48
C LYS A 12 -12.93 20.67 -8.15
N GLU A 13 -12.90 21.99 -8.25
CA GLU A 13 -11.79 22.78 -7.74
C GLU A 13 -11.85 22.71 -6.21
N VAL A 14 -10.86 22.07 -5.59
CA VAL A 14 -10.82 21.92 -4.13
C VAL A 14 -10.07 23.09 -3.52
N ASP A 15 -10.67 23.68 -2.49
CA ASP A 15 -10.02 24.71 -1.69
C ASP A 15 -8.79 24.12 -0.97
N LEU A 16 -7.61 24.47 -1.48
CA LEU A 16 -6.31 24.07 -0.94
C LEU A 16 -5.94 24.81 0.37
N SER A 17 -6.86 25.59 0.96
CA SER A 17 -6.68 26.24 2.27
C SER A 17 -6.57 25.25 3.45
N ASN A 18 -6.88 23.97 3.22
CA ASN A 18 -6.78 22.88 4.21
C ASN A 18 -5.35 22.32 4.37
N LEU A 19 -4.35 23.19 4.37
CA LEU A 19 -3.00 22.84 4.81
C LEU A 19 -3.04 22.60 6.33
N ILE A 20 -2.65 21.41 6.76
CA ILE A 20 -2.59 21.08 8.20
C ILE A 20 -1.18 21.27 8.72
N ILE A 21 -0.17 20.74 8.02
CA ILE A 21 1.22 20.77 8.49
C ILE A 21 2.18 21.09 7.35
N SER A 22 3.19 21.89 7.69
CA SER A 22 4.44 22.03 6.94
C SER A 22 5.58 21.54 7.83
N SER A 23 6.47 20.71 7.29
CA SER A 23 7.73 20.36 7.95
C SER A 23 8.92 21.00 7.22
N GLU A 24 9.96 21.30 7.99
CA GLU A 24 11.26 21.69 7.44
C GLU A 24 12.01 20.47 6.88
N GLU A 25 11.73 19.29 7.41
CA GLU A 25 12.33 18.02 6.99
C GLU A 25 11.47 17.32 5.90
N PRO A 26 12.09 16.47 5.06
CA PRO A 26 11.37 15.66 4.09
C PRO A 26 10.30 14.78 4.74
N LEU A 27 9.04 14.97 4.32
CA LEU A 27 7.94 14.09 4.69
C LEU A 27 7.95 12.86 3.80
N SER A 28 8.00 11.67 4.41
CA SER A 28 8.19 10.43 3.66
C SER A 28 6.93 9.58 3.63
N TYR A 29 6.17 9.52 4.74
CA TYR A 29 4.95 8.72 4.81
C TYR A 29 3.87 9.35 5.68
N ILE A 30 2.62 9.08 5.34
CA ILE A 30 1.42 9.35 6.11
C ILE A 30 0.59 8.09 6.31
N TYR A 31 -0.01 7.97 7.49
CA TYR A 31 -0.94 6.89 7.84
C TYR A 31 -2.06 7.44 8.70
N TRP A 32 -3.30 7.06 8.41
CA TRP A 32 -4.40 7.33 9.32
C TRP A 32 -4.37 6.37 10.52
N SER A 33 -4.82 6.85 11.67
CA SER A 33 -5.09 5.98 12.79
C SER A 33 -6.24 5.04 12.48
N GLU A 34 -6.05 3.75 12.76
CA GLU A 34 -7.14 2.78 12.65
C GLU A 34 -8.22 2.97 13.72
N SER A 35 -7.92 3.70 14.79
CA SER A 35 -8.82 3.93 15.93
C SER A 35 -9.45 5.31 15.95
N SER A 36 -9.05 6.20 15.03
CA SER A 36 -9.59 7.56 14.96
C SER A 36 -9.47 8.11 13.56
N ASP A 37 -10.58 8.61 13.03
CA ASP A 37 -10.60 9.30 11.73
C ASP A 37 -9.96 10.69 11.79
N ASP A 38 -9.68 11.21 13.00
CA ASP A 38 -9.11 12.54 13.20
C ASP A 38 -7.60 12.53 13.48
N ILE A 39 -7.00 11.35 13.61
CA ILE A 39 -5.57 11.24 13.90
C ILE A 39 -4.81 10.76 12.67
N LEU A 40 -3.84 11.57 12.24
CA LEU A 40 -2.87 11.22 11.21
C LEU A 40 -1.48 11.04 11.83
N TYR A 41 -0.81 9.96 11.46
CA TYR A 41 0.61 9.74 11.74
C TYR A 41 1.42 10.24 10.55
N ILE A 42 2.42 11.07 10.84
CA ILE A 42 3.39 11.55 9.86
C ILE A 42 4.74 10.95 10.20
N ILE A 43 5.45 10.51 9.19
CA ILE A 43 6.81 10.01 9.31
C ILE A 43 7.73 10.93 8.51
N GLU A 44 8.63 11.58 9.24
CA GLU A 44 9.81 12.24 8.72
C GLU A 44 10.94 11.22 8.66
N ASP A 45 11.39 10.93 7.45
CA ASP A 45 12.55 10.08 7.21
C ASP A 45 13.54 10.93 6.39
N PRO A 46 14.42 11.68 7.08
CA PRO A 46 15.24 12.70 6.43
C PRO A 46 16.12 12.10 5.34
N TYR A 47 16.56 10.85 5.44
CA TYR A 47 17.29 10.16 4.38
C TYR A 47 17.31 8.66 4.67
N VAL A 48 16.51 7.90 3.91
CA VAL A 48 16.51 6.42 3.89
C VAL A 48 17.93 5.81 3.77
N SER A 49 18.87 6.57 3.20
CA SER A 49 20.24 6.13 2.89
C SER A 49 21.34 6.56 3.88
N TYR A 50 21.10 7.46 4.86
CA TYR A 50 22.19 8.01 5.70
C TYR A 50 22.07 7.74 7.20
N GLY A 51 21.06 7.01 7.66
CA GLY A 51 21.01 6.52 9.05
C GLY A 51 20.71 7.59 10.11
N LEU A 52 20.17 8.75 9.69
CA LEU A 52 19.98 9.93 10.53
C LEU A 52 18.76 9.87 11.46
N GLY A 53 18.08 8.72 11.52
CA GLY A 53 16.95 8.49 12.39
C GLY A 53 15.61 8.81 11.74
N VAL A 54 14.53 8.31 12.34
CA VAL A 54 13.15 8.49 11.87
C VAL A 54 12.38 9.23 12.96
N SER A 55 11.72 10.32 12.60
CA SER A 55 10.82 11.04 13.50
C SER A 55 9.38 10.77 13.11
N ILE A 56 8.54 10.49 14.10
CA ILE A 56 7.11 10.25 13.87
C ILE A 56 6.29 11.22 14.73
N TYR A 57 5.27 11.77 14.09
CA TYR A 57 4.37 12.75 14.66
C TYR A 57 2.95 12.23 14.60
N THR A 58 2.17 12.54 15.62
CA THR A 58 0.71 12.49 15.56
C THR A 58 0.17 13.87 15.26
N VAL A 59 -0.88 13.91 14.48
CA VAL A 59 -1.60 15.12 14.12
C VAL A 59 -3.06 14.89 14.43
N ASP A 60 -3.61 15.74 15.27
CA ASP A 60 -5.05 15.87 15.37
C ASP A 60 -5.50 16.88 14.32
N ILE A 61 -6.24 16.41 13.31
CA ILE A 61 -6.63 17.27 12.18
C ILE A 61 -7.74 18.25 12.56
N THR A 62 -8.49 17.96 13.61
CA THR A 62 -9.57 18.81 14.12
C THR A 62 -9.00 20.00 14.86
N THR A 63 -8.02 19.78 15.72
CA THR A 63 -7.34 20.86 16.47
C THR A 63 -6.16 21.47 15.71
N LYS A 64 -5.67 20.78 14.66
CA LYS A 64 -4.43 21.07 13.94
C LYS A 64 -3.19 21.01 14.85
N GLU A 65 -3.29 20.36 16.01
CA GLU A 65 -2.15 20.16 16.89
C GLU A 65 -1.26 19.04 16.35
N ASN A 66 0.04 19.33 16.25
CA ASN A 66 1.06 18.34 15.96
C ASN A 66 1.84 18.01 17.23
N ARG A 67 2.05 16.71 17.47
CA ARG A 67 2.85 16.24 18.59
C ARG A 67 3.86 15.24 18.06
N LYS A 68 5.15 15.55 18.23
CA LYS A 68 6.20 14.56 18.06
C LYS A 68 5.99 13.49 19.12
N ILE A 69 5.76 12.26 18.68
CA ILE A 69 5.58 11.14 19.59
C ILE A 69 6.89 10.36 19.74
N ILE A 70 7.76 10.37 18.72
CA ILE A 70 8.89 9.46 18.64
C ILE A 70 10.05 10.10 17.90
N ASP A 71 11.25 9.79 18.38
CA ASP A 71 12.51 9.98 17.68
C ASP A 71 13.30 8.66 17.70
N ILE A 72 13.40 7.99 16.57
CA ILE A 72 14.16 6.75 16.42
C ILE A 72 15.55 7.10 15.91
N ILE A 73 16.50 7.26 16.82
CA ILE A 73 17.90 7.59 16.49
C ILE A 73 18.64 6.32 16.02
N ASN A 74 19.58 6.44 15.07
CA ASN A 74 20.37 5.35 14.48
C ASN A 74 19.55 4.31 13.70
N HIS A 75 18.48 4.77 13.05
CA HIS A 75 17.71 3.95 12.11
C HIS A 75 18.27 4.12 10.70
N ALA A 76 18.74 3.05 10.06
CA ALA A 76 18.73 2.99 8.59
C ALA A 76 18.05 1.72 8.14
N GLY A 77 16.75 1.86 8.00
CA GLY A 77 15.77 0.81 7.77
C GLY A 77 14.63 1.35 6.94
N TYR A 78 13.79 0.47 6.39
CA TYR A 78 12.55 0.89 5.76
C TYR A 78 11.41 0.68 6.75
N ILE A 79 10.57 1.71 6.91
CA ILE A 79 9.27 1.52 7.55
C ILE A 79 8.39 0.76 6.57
N ILE A 80 7.88 -0.37 7.03
CA ILE A 80 7.08 -1.26 6.22
C ILE A 80 5.61 -0.88 6.32
N SER A 81 5.14 -0.65 7.55
CA SER A 81 3.72 -0.44 7.82
C SER A 81 3.47 0.11 9.22
N LEU A 82 2.28 0.68 9.39
CA LEU A 82 1.70 1.06 10.67
C LEU A 82 0.34 0.35 10.80
N THR A 83 0.18 -0.51 11.81
CA THR A 83 -1.09 -1.17 12.15
C THR A 83 -1.12 -1.53 13.62
N ASN A 84 -2.30 -1.74 14.22
CA ASN A 84 -2.46 -2.10 15.63
C ASN A 84 -1.68 -1.16 16.58
N ASN A 85 -1.61 0.14 16.26
CA ASN A 85 -0.80 1.13 16.99
C ASN A 85 0.69 0.77 17.11
N LYS A 86 1.20 -0.01 16.15
CA LYS A 86 2.60 -0.42 16.06
C LYS A 86 3.17 -0.09 14.70
N ILE A 87 4.40 0.42 14.70
CA ILE A 87 5.22 0.65 13.51
C ILE A 87 6.08 -0.59 13.32
N TYR A 88 6.05 -1.16 12.13
CA TYR A 88 6.87 -2.29 11.74
C TYR A 88 7.94 -1.81 10.77
N TYR A 89 9.20 -2.11 11.07
CA TYR A 89 10.34 -1.61 10.30
C TYR A 89 11.48 -2.62 10.25
N THR A 90 12.19 -2.67 9.12
CA THR A 90 13.40 -3.48 8.98
C THR A 90 14.62 -2.67 9.39
N ASN A 91 15.67 -3.30 9.91
CA ASN A 91 17.01 -2.67 9.93
C ASN A 91 17.78 -3.09 8.66
N CYS A 92 18.29 -2.12 7.90
CA CYS A 92 19.02 -2.34 6.65
C CYS A 92 20.51 -2.03 6.76
N LEU A 93 20.98 -1.48 7.89
CA LEU A 93 22.41 -1.19 8.10
C LEU A 93 23.26 -2.43 8.29
N ASP A 94 22.65 -3.53 8.72
CA ASP A 94 23.34 -4.80 8.91
C ASP A 94 22.83 -5.82 7.86
N PRO A 95 23.51 -5.95 6.71
CA PRO A 95 23.11 -6.88 5.67
C PRO A 95 23.12 -8.34 6.14
N ASP A 96 23.89 -8.67 7.18
CA ASP A 96 23.97 -10.00 7.77
C ASP A 96 22.94 -10.21 8.89
N ASN A 97 22.30 -9.12 9.36
CA ASN A 97 21.35 -9.12 10.48
C ASN A 97 20.08 -8.34 10.15
N LYS A 98 19.48 -8.65 9.00
CA LYS A 98 18.15 -8.16 8.64
C LYS A 98 17.13 -8.68 9.66
N LYS A 99 16.77 -7.80 10.58
CA LYS A 99 15.76 -8.04 11.61
C LYS A 99 14.52 -7.22 11.32
N LEU A 100 13.38 -7.76 11.74
CA LEU A 100 12.14 -7.02 11.80
C LEU A 100 11.88 -6.59 13.24
N TYR A 101 11.61 -5.31 13.39
CA TYR A 101 11.23 -4.71 14.65
C TYR A 101 9.78 -4.26 14.58
N SER A 102 9.14 -4.27 15.73
CA SER A 102 7.95 -3.48 15.99
C SER A 102 8.25 -2.45 17.05
N TRP A 103 7.55 -1.34 16.94
CA TRP A 103 7.58 -0.31 17.95
C TRP A 103 6.14 0.12 18.23
N ASP A 104 5.75 0.06 19.50
CA ASP A 104 4.43 0.43 19.99
C ASP A 104 4.37 1.93 20.25
N ILE A 105 3.29 2.60 19.86
CA ILE A 105 3.03 4.03 20.08
C ILE A 105 3.19 4.50 21.52
N SER A 106 3.09 3.58 22.49
CA SER A 106 3.42 3.83 23.90
C SER A 106 4.91 3.96 24.22
N GLY A 107 5.83 3.73 23.28
CA GLY A 107 7.28 3.81 23.51
C GLY A 107 8.02 2.48 23.55
N GLN A 108 7.33 1.34 23.45
CA GLN A 108 7.97 0.03 23.63
C GLN A 108 8.47 -0.54 22.30
N THR A 109 9.77 -0.80 22.21
CA THR A 109 10.37 -1.50 21.08
C THR A 109 10.42 -3.00 21.35
N GLY A 110 9.94 -3.80 20.40
CA GLY A 110 10.03 -5.26 20.43
C GLY A 110 10.67 -5.79 19.15
N GLU A 111 11.70 -6.62 19.28
CA GLU A 111 12.24 -7.38 18.15
C GLU A 111 11.31 -8.57 17.84
N LEU A 112 10.85 -8.69 16.59
CA LEU A 112 9.84 -9.68 16.20
C LEU A 112 10.45 -10.92 15.54
N VAL A 113 11.33 -10.73 14.57
CA VAL A 113 11.89 -11.82 13.76
C VAL A 113 13.41 -11.80 13.89
N LYS A 114 13.94 -12.94 14.34
CA LYS A 114 15.37 -13.24 14.43
C LYS A 114 15.81 -14.01 13.19
N ASP A 115 16.82 -13.47 12.53
CA ASP A 115 17.60 -14.09 11.47
C ASP A 115 16.95 -14.19 10.07
N SER A 116 17.77 -13.90 9.05
CA SER A 116 17.56 -14.26 7.63
C SER A 116 16.27 -13.71 6.98
N LEU A 117 15.78 -12.57 7.45
CA LEU A 117 14.69 -11.83 6.81
C LEU A 117 15.20 -11.22 5.50
N VAL A 118 14.66 -11.62 4.35
CA VAL A 118 15.12 -11.08 3.07
C VAL A 118 14.24 -9.90 2.64
N TYR A 119 12.92 -10.07 2.78
CA TYR A 119 11.89 -9.09 2.42
C TYR A 119 10.65 -9.28 3.28
N VAL A 120 10.20 -8.20 3.94
CA VAL A 120 8.80 -8.11 4.38
C VAL A 120 7.99 -7.62 3.22
N THR A 121 6.78 -8.16 3.06
CA THR A 121 6.00 -7.84 1.88
C THR A 121 4.56 -7.44 2.21
N TYR A 122 3.88 -8.08 3.18
CA TYR A 122 2.55 -7.62 3.62
C TYR A 122 2.25 -7.85 5.09
N LEU A 123 1.35 -7.01 5.61
CA LEU A 123 0.91 -6.98 6.98
C LEU A 123 -0.62 -6.81 7.03
N SER A 124 -1.28 -7.69 7.78
CA SER A 124 -2.67 -7.54 8.22
C SER A 124 -2.69 -7.25 9.72
N LYS A 125 -3.88 -7.07 10.30
CA LYS A 125 -4.04 -6.95 11.76
C LYS A 125 -3.59 -8.19 12.52
N LYS A 126 -3.60 -9.37 11.89
CA LYS A 126 -3.31 -10.65 12.56
C LYS A 126 -1.95 -11.21 12.19
N TYR A 127 -1.57 -11.07 10.93
CA TYR A 127 -0.41 -11.74 10.38
C TYR A 127 0.49 -10.80 9.60
N LEU A 128 1.78 -11.09 9.71
CA LEU A 128 2.84 -10.58 8.86
C LEU A 128 3.29 -11.71 7.91
N ALA A 129 3.43 -11.41 6.61
CA ALA A 129 4.00 -12.31 5.63
C ALA A 129 5.34 -11.79 5.10
N TYR A 130 6.36 -12.65 5.10
CA TYR A 130 7.72 -12.32 4.67
C TYR A 130 8.44 -13.53 4.10
N LEU A 131 9.58 -13.26 3.46
CA LEU A 131 10.47 -14.26 2.93
C LEU A 131 11.62 -14.53 3.89
N LYS A 132 11.79 -15.80 4.22
CA LYS A 132 12.88 -16.29 5.04
C LYS A 132 13.76 -17.21 4.20
N ASN A 133 15.07 -16.98 4.25
CA ASN A 133 16.04 -17.93 3.72
C ASN A 133 16.18 -19.07 4.73
N ILE A 134 15.87 -20.29 4.31
CA ILE A 134 16.16 -21.49 5.11
C ILE A 134 17.49 -22.03 4.63
N PRO A 135 18.56 -21.98 5.46
CA PRO A 135 19.85 -22.52 5.10
C PRO A 135 19.70 -24.02 4.80
N ASN A 136 20.01 -24.41 3.56
CA ASN A 136 20.19 -25.80 3.17
C ASN A 136 21.57 -25.93 2.51
N GLU A 137 22.26 -27.05 2.73
CA GLU A 137 23.69 -27.22 2.40
C GLU A 137 24.01 -27.17 0.89
N LEU A 138 23.00 -27.17 0.02
CA LEU A 138 23.20 -27.29 -1.45
C LEU A 138 22.57 -26.16 -2.28
N THR A 139 21.49 -25.51 -1.83
CA THR A 139 20.90 -24.30 -2.48
C THR A 139 20.06 -23.52 -1.47
N PRO A 140 20.19 -22.18 -1.38
CA PRO A 140 19.33 -21.37 -0.53
C PRO A 140 17.89 -21.44 -1.04
N LEU A 141 16.98 -21.97 -0.21
CA LEU A 141 15.56 -21.99 -0.48
C LEU A 141 14.90 -20.83 0.26
N TRP A 142 14.18 -20.00 -0.50
CA TRP A 142 13.42 -18.89 0.06
C TRP A 142 12.00 -19.37 0.22
N THR A 143 11.46 -19.25 1.44
CA THR A 143 10.09 -19.67 1.72
C THR A 143 9.27 -18.53 2.28
N THR A 144 7.99 -18.55 1.97
CA THR A 144 7.02 -17.65 2.59
C THR A 144 6.70 -18.12 4.01
N VAL A 145 6.97 -17.24 4.97
CA VAL A 145 6.64 -17.41 6.38
C VAL A 145 5.52 -16.46 6.74
N LEU A 146 4.56 -16.99 7.50
CA LEU A 146 3.53 -16.21 8.17
C LEU A 146 3.90 -16.11 9.65
N TYR A 147 3.95 -14.90 10.18
CA TYR A 147 4.17 -14.61 11.60
C TYR A 147 2.88 -14.08 12.20
N ASP A 148 2.40 -14.77 13.22
CA ASP A 148 1.22 -14.40 13.99
C ASP A 148 1.59 -13.31 15.01
N LEU A 149 0.98 -12.14 14.86
CA LEU A 149 1.33 -10.93 15.62
C LEU A 149 0.89 -10.99 17.08
N GLU A 150 -0.07 -11.87 17.40
CA GLU A 150 -0.60 -12.03 18.76
C GLU A 150 0.25 -13.03 19.55
N SER A 151 0.49 -14.20 18.97
CA SER A 151 1.23 -15.29 19.62
C SER A 151 2.75 -15.19 19.42
N GLY A 152 3.23 -14.37 18.49
CA GLY A 152 4.63 -14.27 18.10
C GLY A 152 5.18 -15.52 17.41
N SER A 153 4.31 -16.39 16.89
CA SER A 153 4.69 -17.67 16.31
C SER A 153 4.87 -17.60 14.79
N GLU A 154 5.92 -18.26 14.28
CA GLU A 154 6.17 -18.42 12.85
C GLU A 154 5.58 -19.73 12.30
N ARG A 155 5.07 -19.69 11.06
CA ARG A 155 4.67 -20.88 10.30
C ARG A 155 5.06 -20.74 8.82
N ILE A 156 5.61 -21.80 8.24
CA ILE A 156 5.81 -21.90 6.79
C ILE A 156 4.46 -22.22 6.13
N ILE A 157 4.05 -21.41 5.14
CA ILE A 157 2.74 -21.52 4.48
C ILE A 157 2.81 -22.05 3.05
N ALA A 158 3.96 -21.94 2.41
CA ALA A 158 4.20 -22.51 1.08
C ALA A 158 5.65 -22.97 0.96
N PRO A 159 5.96 -24.23 1.35
CA PRO A 159 7.30 -24.76 1.20
C PRO A 159 7.64 -24.93 -0.29
N GLY A 160 8.82 -24.45 -0.70
CA GLY A 160 9.26 -24.49 -2.10
C GLY A 160 9.94 -23.19 -2.51
N SER A 161 10.87 -23.28 -3.47
CA SER A 161 11.55 -22.10 -4.02
C SER A 161 10.58 -21.21 -4.78
N ASN A 162 10.81 -19.90 -4.70
CA ASN A 162 10.13 -18.85 -5.46
C ASN A 162 8.69 -18.52 -5.08
N ASN A 163 8.14 -19.01 -3.97
CA ASN A 163 6.86 -18.50 -3.47
C ASN A 163 7.06 -17.15 -2.77
N PHE A 164 6.75 -16.04 -3.45
CA PHE A 164 6.84 -14.70 -2.88
C PHE A 164 5.46 -14.26 -2.39
N PRO A 165 5.28 -13.77 -1.15
CA PRO A 165 4.00 -13.20 -0.78
C PRO A 165 3.77 -11.91 -1.59
N LEU A 166 2.55 -11.70 -2.06
CA LEU A 166 2.16 -10.57 -2.92
C LEU A 166 1.01 -9.74 -2.37
N SER A 167 0.22 -10.29 -1.46
CA SER A 167 -0.78 -9.53 -0.70
C SER A 167 -1.40 -10.43 0.36
N ILE A 168 -1.87 -9.89 1.48
CA ILE A 168 -2.67 -10.63 2.46
C ILE A 168 -4.05 -9.98 2.57
N SER A 169 -5.10 -10.78 2.70
CA SER A 169 -6.45 -10.27 2.88
C SER A 169 -6.56 -9.48 4.19
N PRO A 170 -7.45 -8.47 4.28
CA PRO A 170 -7.58 -7.62 5.47
C PRO A 170 -7.90 -8.41 6.75
N ASP A 171 -8.68 -9.48 6.63
CA ASP A 171 -9.02 -10.42 7.72
C ASP A 171 -7.89 -11.42 8.02
N GLY A 172 -6.82 -11.40 7.22
CA GLY A 172 -5.69 -12.31 7.32
C GLY A 172 -5.99 -13.75 6.93
N SER A 173 -7.17 -14.07 6.37
CA SER A 173 -7.59 -15.45 6.07
C SER A 173 -6.97 -16.02 4.78
N GLN A 174 -6.51 -15.16 3.88
CA GLN A 174 -5.93 -15.55 2.59
C GLN A 174 -4.65 -14.77 2.30
N LEU A 175 -3.68 -15.47 1.72
CA LEU A 175 -2.42 -14.91 1.26
C LEU A 175 -2.29 -15.13 -0.25
N LEU A 176 -2.12 -14.06 -1.02
CA LEU A 176 -1.76 -14.12 -2.42
C LEU A 176 -0.25 -14.37 -2.53
N LEU A 177 0.14 -15.38 -3.30
CA LEU A 177 1.53 -15.70 -3.63
C LEU A 177 1.82 -15.45 -5.11
N GLY A 178 2.98 -14.87 -5.37
CA GLY A 178 3.59 -14.71 -6.68
C GLY A 178 4.41 -15.95 -7.01
N VAL A 179 3.85 -16.73 -7.95
CA VAL A 179 4.45 -17.85 -8.71
C VAL A 179 5.13 -18.97 -7.91
N SER A 180 4.61 -20.20 -7.99
CA SER A 180 5.48 -21.38 -8.14
C SER A 180 4.83 -22.60 -8.82
N ASN A 181 3.66 -22.48 -9.47
CA ASN A 181 3.18 -23.59 -10.29
C ASN A 181 3.86 -23.57 -11.68
N LYS A 182 3.83 -24.73 -12.37
CA LYS A 182 4.48 -24.94 -13.68
C LYS A 182 4.03 -23.93 -14.76
N ASP A 183 2.88 -23.29 -14.55
CA ASP A 183 2.21 -22.41 -15.50
C ASP A 183 2.35 -20.91 -15.14
N GLY A 184 3.06 -20.58 -14.07
CA GLY A 184 3.36 -19.18 -13.71
C GLY A 184 2.16 -18.39 -13.20
N LEU A 185 1.14 -19.07 -12.67
CA LEU A 185 -0.06 -18.43 -12.13
C LEU A 185 0.18 -18.02 -10.67
N PRO A 186 -0.35 -16.87 -10.22
CA PRO A 186 -0.45 -16.58 -8.79
C PRO A 186 -1.40 -17.58 -8.11
N SER A 187 -1.19 -17.82 -6.83
CA SER A 187 -2.04 -18.72 -6.03
C SER A 187 -2.53 -18.03 -4.77
N LEU A 188 -3.73 -18.40 -4.31
CA LEU A 188 -4.21 -18.06 -2.99
C LEU A 188 -3.92 -19.19 -2.02
N VAL A 189 -3.46 -18.84 -0.84
CA VAL A 189 -3.26 -19.78 0.25
C VAL A 189 -4.16 -19.42 1.41
N ASN A 190 -4.92 -20.40 1.89
CA ASN A 190 -5.64 -20.27 3.14
C ASN A 190 -4.61 -20.20 4.28
N THR A 191 -4.60 -19.11 5.03
CA THR A 191 -3.58 -18.88 6.07
C THR A 191 -3.74 -19.80 7.27
N GLN A 192 -4.94 -20.35 7.48
CA GLN A 192 -5.21 -21.27 8.57
C GLN A 192 -4.87 -22.71 8.21
N THR A 193 -5.27 -23.20 7.04
CA THR A 193 -5.07 -24.61 6.64
C THR A 193 -3.80 -24.83 5.82
N GLY A 194 -3.32 -23.81 5.12
CA GLY A 194 -2.24 -23.94 4.13
C GLY A 194 -2.72 -24.43 2.76
N ASP A 195 -4.03 -24.59 2.56
CA ASP A 195 -4.58 -25.04 1.29
C ASP A 195 -4.32 -24.02 0.18
N ILE A 196 -3.81 -24.50 -0.95
CA ILE A 196 -3.44 -23.67 -2.10
C ILE A 196 -4.52 -23.79 -3.18
N THR A 197 -4.96 -22.66 -3.71
CA THR A 197 -5.87 -22.55 -4.85
C THR A 197 -5.22 -21.70 -5.93
N ASP A 198 -5.00 -22.27 -7.10
CA ASP A 198 -4.46 -21.54 -8.25
C ASP A 198 -5.50 -20.56 -8.81
N LEU A 199 -5.03 -19.39 -9.25
CA LEU A 199 -5.87 -18.35 -9.84
C LEU A 199 -5.92 -18.47 -11.36
N THR A 200 -6.96 -17.88 -11.97
CA THR A 200 -7.22 -18.02 -13.41
C THR A 200 -6.46 -17.00 -14.26
N LEU A 201 -6.08 -15.86 -13.68
CA LEU A 201 -5.35 -14.81 -14.40
C LEU A 201 -3.83 -15.03 -14.26
N SER A 202 -3.17 -15.19 -15.40
CA SER A 202 -1.71 -15.33 -15.44
C SER A 202 -1.00 -14.03 -15.14
N TYR A 203 0.20 -14.15 -14.55
CA TYR A 203 1.09 -13.04 -14.22
C TYR A 203 1.64 -12.29 -15.45
N TYR A 204 1.50 -12.84 -16.66
CA TYR A 204 2.40 -12.53 -17.79
C TYR A 204 1.96 -11.48 -18.81
N SER A 205 0.91 -10.71 -18.56
CA SER A 205 0.73 -9.44 -19.29
C SER A 205 0.14 -8.37 -18.39
N SER A 206 1.04 -7.57 -17.82
CA SER A 206 0.76 -6.25 -17.21
C SER A 206 -0.19 -6.25 -16.01
N ALA A 207 -0.26 -7.36 -15.25
CA ALA A 207 -0.91 -7.34 -13.94
C ALA A 207 -0.08 -6.49 -12.97
N CYS A 208 -0.67 -5.42 -12.44
CA CYS A 208 -0.02 -4.54 -11.49
C CYS A 208 -1.00 -4.13 -10.39
N GLY A 209 -0.52 -4.05 -9.16
CA GLY A 209 -1.36 -3.82 -7.97
C GLY A 209 -2.24 -5.02 -7.61
N TYR A 210 -2.31 -5.35 -6.32
CA TYR A 210 -3.17 -6.40 -5.79
C TYR A 210 -3.97 -5.84 -4.63
N HIS A 211 -5.29 -5.87 -4.77
CA HIS A 211 -6.19 -5.23 -3.83
C HIS A 211 -7.32 -6.17 -3.44
N TRP A 212 -7.68 -6.16 -2.16
CA TRP A 212 -8.71 -7.03 -1.62
C TRP A 212 -10.02 -6.27 -1.46
N LYS A 213 -11.13 -6.89 -1.88
CA LYS A 213 -12.49 -6.41 -1.63
C LYS A 213 -13.40 -7.61 -1.42
N GLU A 214 -14.16 -7.61 -0.33
CA GLU A 214 -15.17 -8.64 -0.02
C GLU A 214 -14.62 -10.09 -0.08
N GLY A 215 -13.37 -10.29 0.37
CA GLY A 215 -12.71 -11.61 0.35
C GLY A 215 -12.23 -12.08 -1.03
N ALA A 216 -12.37 -11.24 -2.07
CA ALA A 216 -11.80 -11.45 -3.38
C ALA A 216 -10.59 -10.54 -3.61
N VAL A 217 -9.65 -11.01 -4.43
CA VAL A 217 -8.50 -10.23 -4.88
C VAL A 217 -8.71 -9.74 -6.30
N TYR A 218 -8.41 -8.48 -6.50
CA TYR A 218 -8.53 -7.77 -7.76
C TYR A 218 -7.16 -7.24 -8.18
N THR A 219 -6.91 -7.26 -9.47
CA THR A 219 -5.70 -6.68 -10.07
C THR A 219 -6.09 -5.86 -11.28
N MET A 220 -5.30 -4.84 -11.59
CA MET A 220 -5.44 -4.19 -12.88
C MET A 220 -4.71 -5.02 -13.92
N TYR A 221 -5.44 -5.28 -14.98
CA TYR A 221 -4.99 -6.03 -16.13
C TYR A 221 -4.93 -5.08 -17.32
N SER A 222 -3.85 -5.13 -18.08
CA SER A 222 -3.74 -4.45 -19.36
C SER A 222 -3.23 -5.41 -20.44
N ASP A 223 -3.93 -5.45 -21.56
CA ASP A 223 -3.49 -6.14 -22.78
C ASP A 223 -2.90 -5.19 -23.84
N GLY A 224 -2.56 -3.96 -23.42
CA GLY A 224 -1.98 -2.92 -24.28
C GLY A 224 -3.01 -2.07 -25.02
N LEU A 225 -4.26 -2.50 -25.15
CA LEU A 225 -5.34 -1.70 -25.74
C LEU A 225 -6.41 -1.33 -24.71
N GLU A 226 -6.65 -2.21 -23.75
CA GLU A 226 -7.61 -2.00 -22.67
C GLU A 226 -6.90 -2.08 -21.32
N CYS A 227 -7.42 -1.33 -20.34
CA CYS A 227 -7.12 -1.57 -18.94
C CYS A 227 -8.42 -1.94 -18.25
N SER A 228 -8.37 -2.90 -17.36
CA SER A 228 -9.54 -3.27 -16.56
C SER A 228 -9.11 -3.77 -15.21
N ILE A 229 -9.97 -3.60 -14.22
CA ILE A 229 -9.78 -4.23 -12.92
C ILE A 229 -10.55 -5.52 -12.93
N LYS A 230 -9.86 -6.64 -12.72
CA LYS A 230 -10.43 -7.98 -12.81
C LYS A 230 -10.30 -8.72 -11.50
N ASN A 231 -11.31 -9.52 -11.20
CA ASN A 231 -11.26 -10.51 -10.13
C ASN A 231 -10.28 -11.62 -10.52
N MET A 232 -9.24 -11.85 -9.72
CA MET A 232 -8.16 -12.79 -10.11
C MET A 232 -8.58 -14.26 -10.10
N ARG A 233 -9.66 -14.61 -9.38
CA ARG A 233 -10.17 -15.99 -9.29
C ARG A 233 -11.11 -16.35 -10.45
N THR A 234 -11.90 -15.39 -10.91
CA THR A 234 -12.94 -15.63 -11.92
C THR A 234 -12.59 -15.05 -13.28
N GLY A 235 -11.67 -14.09 -13.34
CA GLY A 235 -11.40 -13.29 -14.53
C GLY A 235 -12.47 -12.25 -14.84
N ASN A 236 -13.54 -12.17 -14.05
CA ASN A 236 -14.62 -11.21 -14.25
C ASN A 236 -14.10 -9.78 -14.12
N ILE A 237 -14.50 -8.94 -15.08
CA ILE A 237 -14.20 -7.51 -15.07
C ILE A 237 -15.10 -6.84 -14.02
N LEU A 238 -14.46 -6.17 -13.07
CA LEU A 238 -15.13 -5.24 -12.15
C LEU A 238 -15.38 -3.92 -12.88
N ILE A 239 -14.35 -3.37 -13.53
CA ILE A 239 -14.38 -2.09 -14.25
C ILE A 239 -13.54 -2.20 -15.52
N SER A 240 -14.09 -1.77 -16.66
CA SER A 240 -13.31 -1.47 -17.87
C SER A 240 -12.89 0.01 -17.81
N LEU A 241 -11.61 0.30 -18.02
CA LEU A 241 -11.00 1.63 -17.92
C LEU A 241 -10.71 2.20 -19.32
N GLU A 242 -11.63 2.01 -20.28
CA GLU A 242 -11.56 2.64 -21.60
C GLU A 242 -11.61 4.19 -21.53
N ASP A 243 -12.05 4.76 -20.40
CA ASP A 243 -12.33 6.18 -20.22
C ASP A 243 -11.26 6.99 -19.43
N LEU A 244 -10.10 6.39 -19.13
CA LEU A 244 -9.03 7.09 -18.38
C LEU A 244 -8.15 8.01 -19.25
N ASN A 245 -8.32 8.03 -20.58
CA ASN A 245 -7.65 8.91 -21.56
C ASN A 245 -6.10 8.96 -21.58
N ASN A 246 -5.40 8.32 -20.64
CA ASN A 246 -3.94 8.46 -20.44
C ASN A 246 -3.17 7.13 -20.34
N GLY A 247 -3.70 6.04 -20.91
CA GLY A 247 -3.04 4.73 -20.90
C GLY A 247 -3.11 4.01 -19.55
N CYS A 248 -2.75 2.73 -19.56
CA CYS A 248 -2.82 1.86 -18.38
C CYS A 248 -1.70 2.21 -17.39
N SER A 249 -1.93 3.20 -16.53
CA SER A 249 -1.01 3.52 -15.45
C SER A 249 -1.16 2.50 -14.33
N CYS A 250 -0.12 1.71 -14.06
CA CYS A 250 -0.06 0.69 -13.00
C CYS A 250 -0.19 1.17 -11.55
N SER A 251 -0.70 2.39 -11.33
CA SER A 251 -0.65 3.13 -10.06
C SER A 251 -2.04 3.40 -9.46
N PHE A 252 -2.97 2.47 -9.60
CA PHE A 252 -4.28 2.56 -8.93
C PHE A 252 -4.25 1.91 -7.54
N ASN A 253 -5.10 2.42 -6.67
CA ASN A 253 -5.32 1.93 -5.32
C ASN A 253 -6.82 1.86 -5.02
N PHE A 254 -7.21 0.97 -4.12
CA PHE A 254 -8.55 1.01 -3.54
C PHE A 254 -8.55 1.82 -2.24
N SER A 255 -9.67 2.47 -1.95
CA SER A 255 -9.96 2.96 -0.61
C SER A 255 -10.16 1.78 0.38
N PRO A 256 -10.03 1.98 1.70
CA PRO A 256 -10.16 0.92 2.71
C PRO A 256 -11.37 -0.02 2.58
N SER A 257 -12.55 0.51 2.27
CA SER A 257 -13.79 -0.26 2.05
C SER A 257 -13.86 -0.87 0.65
N GLY A 258 -13.00 -0.41 -0.27
CA GLY A 258 -13.08 -0.70 -1.69
C GLY A 258 -14.22 0.01 -2.41
N GLN A 259 -14.83 1.04 -1.79
CA GLN A 259 -15.84 1.90 -2.40
C GLN A 259 -15.24 2.72 -3.54
N PHE A 260 -14.01 3.22 -3.39
CA PHE A 260 -13.34 4.02 -4.40
C PHE A 260 -12.13 3.31 -4.96
N ILE A 261 -11.88 3.52 -6.24
CA ILE A 261 -10.57 3.32 -6.87
C ILE A 261 -10.00 4.69 -7.15
N TYR A 262 -8.70 4.85 -6.90
CA TYR A 262 -8.05 6.11 -7.13
C TYR A 262 -6.66 5.97 -7.71
N ASN A 263 -6.25 6.99 -8.46
CA ASN A 263 -4.87 7.18 -8.89
C ASN A 263 -4.54 8.67 -8.94
N VAL A 264 -3.26 8.98 -8.77
CA VAL A 264 -2.74 10.32 -9.05
C VAL A 264 -2.21 10.30 -10.48
N ASN A 265 -2.61 11.30 -11.26
CA ASN A 265 -2.13 11.53 -12.62
C ASN A 265 -1.38 12.87 -12.67
N GLU A 266 -0.22 12.88 -13.29
CA GLU A 266 0.61 14.07 -13.45
C GLU A 266 0.61 14.50 -14.91
N VAL A 267 0.25 15.75 -15.14
CA VAL A 267 0.41 16.40 -16.44
C VAL A 267 1.74 17.13 -16.44
N ARG A 268 2.56 16.80 -17.44
CA ARG A 268 3.91 17.36 -17.60
C ARG A 268 4.04 18.00 -18.99
N THR A 269 4.84 19.05 -19.09
CA THR A 269 5.24 19.63 -20.37
C THR A 269 5.99 18.60 -21.22
N ALA A 270 6.15 18.90 -22.51
CA ALA A 270 7.00 18.10 -23.40
C ALA A 270 8.47 18.00 -22.92
N GLN A 271 8.92 18.92 -22.06
CA GLN A 271 10.25 18.90 -21.43
C GLN A 271 10.27 18.19 -20.07
N GLY A 272 9.18 17.55 -19.66
CA GLY A 272 9.07 16.78 -18.42
C GLY A 272 8.79 17.62 -17.16
N LYS A 273 8.59 18.94 -17.29
CA LYS A 273 8.25 19.81 -16.16
C LYS A 273 6.82 19.53 -15.71
N LEU A 274 6.61 19.33 -14.41
CA LEU A 274 5.25 19.22 -13.86
C LEU A 274 4.45 20.50 -14.11
N GLU A 275 3.25 20.34 -14.66
CA GLU A 275 2.27 21.42 -14.79
C GLU A 275 1.18 21.28 -13.74
N LYS A 276 0.59 20.08 -13.62
CA LYS A 276 -0.51 19.81 -12.67
C LYS A 276 -0.54 18.35 -12.24
N SER A 277 -1.11 18.10 -11.07
CA SER A 277 -1.46 16.77 -10.58
C SER A 277 -2.96 16.69 -10.33
N TYR A 278 -3.54 15.54 -10.64
CA TYR A 278 -4.97 15.25 -10.46
C TYR A 278 -5.15 13.95 -9.69
N LEU A 279 -6.06 13.96 -8.71
CA LEU A 279 -6.57 12.74 -8.11
C LEU A 279 -7.83 12.33 -8.88
N ASN A 280 -7.79 11.19 -9.57
CA ASN A 280 -9.01 10.59 -10.09
C ASN A 280 -9.57 9.66 -9.03
N LEU A 281 -10.85 9.80 -8.73
CA LEU A 281 -11.63 8.91 -7.88
C LEU A 281 -12.72 8.29 -8.73
N ILE A 282 -12.87 6.96 -8.67
CA ILE A 282 -13.92 6.22 -9.34
C ILE A 282 -14.71 5.48 -8.27
N ASN A 283 -15.99 5.78 -8.14
CA ASN A 283 -16.87 5.06 -7.24
C ASN A 283 -17.21 3.69 -7.86
N THR A 284 -16.87 2.60 -7.15
CA THR A 284 -17.03 1.23 -7.64
C THR A 284 -18.47 0.76 -7.74
N ASN A 285 -19.42 1.44 -7.08
CA ASN A 285 -20.83 1.03 -7.07
C ASN A 285 -21.60 1.57 -8.27
N ASN A 286 -21.26 2.77 -8.74
CA ASN A 286 -21.97 3.47 -9.82
C ASN A 286 -21.07 3.94 -10.97
N LEU A 287 -19.76 3.72 -10.86
CA LEU A 287 -18.73 4.10 -11.84
C LEU A 287 -18.61 5.61 -12.09
N GLU A 288 -19.16 6.43 -11.19
CA GLU A 288 -18.99 7.88 -11.26
C GLU A 288 -17.52 8.25 -11.02
N LYS A 289 -16.99 9.09 -11.91
CA LYS A 289 -15.62 9.60 -11.86
C LYS A 289 -15.62 11.03 -11.33
N THR A 290 -14.86 11.27 -10.27
CA THR A 290 -14.53 12.60 -9.76
C THR A 290 -13.07 12.88 -10.05
N VAL A 291 -12.77 14.05 -10.61
CA VAL A 291 -11.39 14.51 -10.83
C VAL A 291 -11.17 15.72 -9.93
N ILE A 292 -10.14 15.63 -9.09
CA ILE A 292 -9.75 16.67 -8.14
C ILE A 292 -8.40 17.24 -8.59
N ASP A 293 -8.36 18.55 -8.85
CA ASP A 293 -7.12 19.29 -9.12
C ASP A 293 -6.31 19.43 -7.82
N LEU A 294 -5.09 18.90 -7.81
CA LEU A 294 -4.16 18.96 -6.67
C LEU A 294 -3.13 20.09 -6.82
N GLY A 295 -3.20 20.86 -7.91
CA GLY A 295 -2.29 21.94 -8.26
C GLY A 295 -1.00 21.48 -8.93
N ASP A 296 -0.02 22.36 -8.95
CA ASP A 296 1.29 22.20 -9.60
C ASP A 296 2.33 21.47 -8.74
N ARG A 297 1.90 20.39 -8.08
CA ARG A 297 2.67 19.68 -7.05
C ARG A 297 2.83 18.20 -7.33
N LEU A 298 4.01 17.65 -7.08
CA LEU A 298 4.17 16.20 -7.11
C LEU A 298 3.45 15.61 -5.91
N VAL A 299 2.73 14.50 -6.10
CA VAL A 299 2.03 13.81 -5.00
C VAL A 299 2.56 12.40 -4.92
N TYR A 300 3.25 12.10 -3.83
CA TYR A 300 3.92 10.82 -3.62
C TYR A 300 3.03 9.80 -2.92
N GLN A 301 2.10 10.28 -2.09
CA GLN A 301 1.23 9.40 -1.33
C GLN A 301 -0.14 10.03 -1.08
N VAL A 302 -1.16 9.18 -1.15
CA VAL A 302 -2.56 9.49 -0.88
C VAL A 302 -3.12 8.40 0.02
N LYS A 303 -3.83 8.79 1.09
CA LYS A 303 -4.44 7.87 2.07
C LYS A 303 -5.84 8.34 2.45
N PHE A 304 -6.80 7.44 2.40
CA PHE A 304 -8.16 7.67 2.90
C PHE A 304 -8.21 7.55 4.41
N SER A 305 -9.02 8.39 5.06
CA SER A 305 -9.43 8.16 6.45
C SER A 305 -10.18 6.81 6.55
N PRO A 306 -10.19 6.17 7.73
CA PRO A 306 -10.88 4.89 7.92
C PRO A 306 -12.37 4.93 7.55
N ASP A 307 -13.05 6.04 7.85
CA ASP A 307 -14.44 6.32 7.46
C ASP A 307 -14.63 6.76 5.99
N GLU A 308 -13.54 6.93 5.25
CA GLU A 308 -13.49 7.37 3.85
C GLU A 308 -14.16 8.72 3.55
N THR A 309 -14.42 9.54 4.58
CA THR A 309 -14.95 10.90 4.39
C THR A 309 -13.86 11.90 4.01
N ARG A 310 -12.59 11.52 4.20
CA ARG A 310 -11.42 12.37 4.00
C ARG A 310 -10.30 11.65 3.27
N ILE A 311 -9.46 12.47 2.63
CA ILE A 311 -8.22 12.04 1.99
C ILE A 311 -7.07 12.92 2.50
N ALA A 312 -6.02 12.29 3.00
CA ALA A 312 -4.73 12.92 3.24
C ALA A 312 -3.80 12.67 2.05
N TYR A 313 -3.03 13.68 1.64
CA TYR A 313 -1.96 13.48 0.67
C TYR A 313 -0.72 14.34 0.98
N ILE A 314 0.43 13.83 0.53
CA ILE A 314 1.74 14.48 0.66
C ILE A 314 2.49 14.51 -0.66
N GLY A 315 3.37 15.49 -0.78
CA GLY A 315 4.07 15.81 -2.02
C GLY A 315 5.45 16.43 -1.82
N ASP A 316 6.00 17.00 -2.90
CA ASP A 316 7.33 17.62 -2.96
C ASP A 316 7.53 18.90 -2.13
N GLN A 317 6.48 19.41 -1.49
CA GLN A 317 6.52 20.65 -0.71
C GLN A 317 6.61 20.42 0.81
N ASN A 318 6.87 19.20 1.28
CA ASN A 318 6.89 18.84 2.72
C ASN A 318 5.63 19.31 3.46
N LYS A 319 4.49 19.21 2.78
CA LYS A 319 3.19 19.67 3.25
C LYS A 319 2.17 18.56 3.16
N ILE A 320 1.25 18.57 4.13
CA ILE A 320 0.13 17.63 4.18
C ILE A 320 -1.17 18.37 3.99
N TYR A 321 -1.96 17.86 3.06
CA TYR A 321 -3.25 18.40 2.70
C TYR A 321 -4.33 17.38 3.04
N ILE A 322 -5.44 17.87 3.59
CA ILE A 322 -6.65 17.07 3.81
C ILE A 322 -7.76 17.57 2.89
N LEU A 323 -8.40 16.64 2.19
CA LEU A 323 -9.57 16.85 1.35
C LEU A 323 -10.78 16.21 2.02
N ASN A 324 -11.92 16.90 2.04
CA ASN A 324 -13.21 16.31 2.41
C ASN A 324 -13.92 15.87 1.12
N LEU A 325 -14.47 14.65 1.12
CA LEU A 325 -15.13 14.06 -0.06
C LEU A 325 -16.60 14.47 -0.19
#